data_AF-A0AB36J2Q0-F1
#
_entry.id   AF-A0AB36J2Q0-F1
#
_cell.length_a   1.000
_cell.length_b   1.000
_cell.length_c   1.000
_cell.angle_alpha   90.00
_cell.angle_beta   90.00
_cell.angle_gamma   90.00
#
_symmetry.space_group_name_H-M   'P 1'
#
loop_
_entity.id
_entity.type
_entity.pdbx_description
1 polymer ?
#
loop_
_entity_poly.entity_id
_entity_poly.type
_entity_poly.pdbx_seq_one_letter_code
_entity_poly.pdbx_strand_id
1 'polypeptide(L)'
;MSDAIAKTQETINKIKKTRRMIILLTTSSLAPYIWGLIILIALVILVIGFVLLPFFLFSTPGSLSYSSSTTDSALYAPNQLDTDGTAYIWPVPSISRVSSSFGNRDLGGIEYHKGIDIANGAEKTELQPIYAMASGVVTLAGAASGYGQVIYIDHGNNLVSKYGHLEALMYVNTGDVVSKGQLIARIGKGIVGRSTGPHLHFQIESSGKPVNPLDYVQPPGTSLDPGEYSYKPLNIPVLLDYLKKRKSALGYVETLNMIDRAAKLKNVDPYLLLAITGQEQSFVPESNNHASEIVKNPWNVFGCWCKGKGATLTTEQSATIAAQTIIKLSQDRPNGRDFIEWLSAMDNPRGYYAEHRGWWIGVRKFHKLLSELGG
;
A
#
# COMPACT_ATOMS: atom_id res chain seq x y z
N MET A 1 -42.86 71.27 -6.37
CA MET A 1 -43.18 70.87 -7.76
C MET A 1 -41.93 70.40 -8.53
N SER A 2 -40.74 70.99 -8.32
CA SER A 2 -39.50 70.59 -9.01
C SER A 2 -39.01 69.17 -8.69
N ASP A 3 -39.12 68.71 -7.44
CA ASP A 3 -38.63 67.38 -7.03
C ASP A 3 -39.39 66.20 -7.66
N ALA A 4 -40.70 66.37 -7.88
CA ALA A 4 -41.52 65.35 -8.53
C ALA A 4 -41.15 65.22 -10.02
N ILE A 5 -40.81 66.33 -10.67
CA ILE A 5 -40.38 66.36 -12.08
C ILE A 5 -38.99 65.73 -12.21
N ALA A 6 -38.07 66.00 -11.29
CA ALA A 6 -36.73 65.41 -11.27
C ALA A 6 -36.77 63.87 -11.12
N LYS A 7 -37.57 63.35 -10.19
CA LYS A 7 -37.75 61.90 -10.00
C LYS A 7 -38.39 61.22 -11.22
N THR A 8 -39.33 61.90 -11.87
CA THR A 8 -39.97 61.40 -13.10
C THR A 8 -38.95 61.32 -14.24
N GLN A 9 -38.09 62.33 -14.39
CA GLN A 9 -37.06 62.35 -15.42
C GLN A 9 -35.98 61.27 -15.20
N GLU A 10 -35.58 61.04 -13.94
CA GLU A 10 -34.64 59.96 -13.59
C GLU A 10 -35.23 58.58 -13.93
N THR A 11 -36.52 58.38 -13.64
CA THR A 11 -37.23 57.13 -13.93
C THR A 11 -37.31 56.89 -15.44
N ILE A 12 -37.63 57.92 -16.23
CA ILE A 12 -37.65 57.84 -17.69
C ILE A 12 -36.26 57.51 -18.25
N ASN A 13 -35.20 58.09 -17.68
CA ASN A 13 -33.84 57.82 -18.10
C ASN A 13 -33.40 56.39 -17.78
N LYS A 14 -33.77 55.85 -16.61
CA LYS A 14 -33.56 54.44 -16.27
C LYS A 14 -34.28 53.53 -17.26
N ILE A 15 -35.55 53.80 -17.57
CA ILE A 15 -36.33 53.02 -18.54
C ILE A 15 -35.70 53.05 -19.93
N LYS A 16 -35.26 54.23 -20.41
CA LYS A 16 -34.58 54.36 -21.71
C LYS A 16 -33.26 53.58 -21.75
N LYS A 17 -32.49 53.58 -20.66
CA LYS A 17 -31.23 52.82 -20.55
C LYS A 17 -31.48 51.31 -20.58
N THR A 18 -32.48 50.83 -19.83
CA THR A 18 -32.88 49.42 -19.82
C THR A 18 -33.37 48.98 -21.20
N ARG A 19 -34.19 49.79 -21.89
CA ARG A 19 -34.69 49.49 -23.23
C ARG A 19 -33.57 49.41 -24.27
N ARG A 20 -32.56 50.29 -24.20
CA ARG A 20 -31.38 50.22 -25.08
C ARG A 20 -30.57 48.95 -24.85
N MET A 21 -30.42 48.53 -23.59
CA MET A 21 -29.69 47.31 -23.24
C MET A 21 -30.40 46.04 -23.77
N ILE A 22 -31.73 46.00 -23.66
CA ILE A 22 -32.55 44.90 -24.19
C ILE A 22 -32.43 44.84 -25.73
N ILE A 23 -32.50 45.99 -26.41
CA ILE A 23 -32.37 46.03 -27.88
C ILE A 23 -31.00 45.51 -28.32
N LEU A 24 -29.90 45.92 -27.66
CA LEU A 24 -28.53 45.43 -27.92
C LEU A 24 -28.40 43.90 -27.77
N LEU A 25 -29.11 43.31 -26.81
CA LEU A 25 -29.14 41.85 -26.60
C LEU A 25 -29.97 41.11 -27.66
N THR A 26 -30.94 41.78 -28.30
CA THR A 26 -31.87 41.16 -29.26
C THR A 26 -31.56 41.42 -30.73
N THR A 27 -30.82 42.49 -31.08
CA THR A 27 -30.60 42.90 -32.47
C THR A 27 -29.13 42.89 -32.90
N SER A 28 -28.20 42.49 -32.03
CA SER A 28 -26.80 42.32 -32.42
C SER A 28 -26.60 41.02 -33.19
N SER A 29 -25.65 40.99 -34.12
CA SER A 29 -25.22 39.76 -34.82
C SER A 29 -24.70 38.67 -33.87
N LEU A 30 -24.50 39.02 -32.60
CA LEU A 30 -24.07 38.12 -31.53
C LEU A 30 -25.23 37.49 -30.74
N ALA A 31 -26.47 37.97 -30.90
CA ALA A 31 -27.66 37.47 -30.22
C ALA A 31 -27.85 35.93 -30.29
N PRO A 32 -27.70 35.24 -31.45
CA PRO A 32 -27.86 33.78 -31.48
C PRO A 32 -26.80 33.04 -30.65
N TYR A 33 -25.59 33.58 -30.52
CA TYR A 33 -24.53 32.98 -29.71
C TYR A 33 -24.75 33.18 -28.21
N ILE A 34 -25.28 34.34 -27.81
CA ILE A 34 -25.66 34.62 -26.42
C ILE A 34 -26.79 33.67 -25.98
N TRP A 35 -27.81 33.51 -26.83
CA TRP A 35 -28.88 32.54 -26.57
C TRP A 35 -28.37 31.09 -26.56
N GLY A 36 -27.46 30.73 -27.46
CA GLY A 36 -26.81 29.41 -27.45
C GLY A 36 -26.05 29.13 -26.15
N LEU A 37 -25.31 30.11 -25.63
CA LEU A 37 -24.59 29.98 -24.35
C LEU A 37 -25.55 29.84 -23.17
N ILE A 38 -26.64 30.61 -23.14
CA ILE A 38 -27.66 30.52 -22.07
C ILE A 38 -28.32 29.13 -22.08
N ILE A 39 -28.67 28.61 -23.26
CA ILE A 39 -29.25 27.27 -23.41
C ILE A 39 -28.25 26.20 -22.97
N LEU A 40 -26.97 26.34 -23.33
CA LEU A 40 -25.90 25.42 -22.91
C LEU A 40 -25.74 25.42 -21.38
N ILE A 41 -25.69 26.59 -20.75
CA ILE A 41 -25.60 26.71 -19.29
C ILE A 41 -26.82 26.08 -18.62
N ALA A 42 -28.03 26.31 -19.14
CA ALA A 42 -29.25 25.72 -18.61
C ALA A 42 -29.24 24.18 -18.72
N LEU A 43 -28.74 23.62 -19.83
CA LEU A 43 -28.56 22.17 -20.01
C LEU A 43 -27.53 21.59 -19.03
N VAL A 44 -26.41 22.28 -18.81
CA VAL A 44 -25.38 21.85 -17.85
C VAL A 44 -25.95 21.84 -16.43
N ILE A 45 -26.69 22.88 -16.03
CA ILE A 45 -27.36 22.93 -14.72
C ILE A 45 -28.39 21.79 -14.58
N LEU A 46 -29.13 21.48 -15.65
CA LEU A 46 -30.11 20.40 -15.64
C LEU A 46 -29.45 19.02 -15.51
N VAL A 47 -28.33 18.79 -16.22
CA VAL A 47 -27.54 17.55 -16.10
C VAL A 47 -26.93 17.41 -14.71
N ILE A 48 -26.33 18.49 -14.16
CA ILE A 48 -25.82 18.51 -12.78
C ILE A 48 -26.94 18.20 -11.80
N GLY A 49 -28.10 18.83 -11.97
CA GLY A 49 -29.29 18.58 -11.16
C GLY A 49 -29.74 17.12 -11.22
N PHE A 50 -29.75 16.50 -12.41
CA PHE A 50 -30.15 15.10 -12.59
C PHE A 50 -29.13 14.11 -12.03
N VAL A 51 -27.83 14.43 -12.11
CA VAL A 51 -26.74 13.63 -11.53
C VAL A 51 -26.72 13.72 -10.00
N LEU A 52 -27.06 14.89 -9.44
CA LEU A 52 -27.08 15.12 -7.99
C LEU A 52 -28.42 14.78 -7.32
N LEU A 53 -29.54 14.71 -8.07
CA LEU A 53 -30.88 14.39 -7.55
C LEU A 53 -30.91 13.11 -6.70
N PRO A 54 -30.25 11.99 -7.09
CA PRO A 54 -30.20 10.79 -6.28
C PRO A 54 -29.52 11.02 -4.91
N PHE A 55 -28.49 11.86 -4.84
CA PHE A 55 -27.82 12.18 -3.56
C PHE A 55 -28.74 12.91 -2.59
N PHE A 56 -29.63 13.77 -3.09
CA PHE A 56 -30.60 14.48 -2.25
C PHE A 56 -31.83 13.62 -1.90
N LEU A 57 -32.27 12.74 -2.80
CA LEU A 57 -33.43 11.87 -2.58
C LEU A 57 -33.12 10.63 -1.73
N PHE A 58 -31.86 10.17 -1.72
CA PHE A 58 -31.42 8.99 -0.97
C PHE A 58 -30.48 9.32 0.21
N SER A 59 -30.27 10.60 0.52
CA SER A 59 -29.58 10.97 1.78
C SER A 59 -30.55 10.80 2.95
N THR A 60 -30.23 9.88 3.85
CA THR A 60 -30.98 9.71 5.11
C THR A 60 -30.68 10.89 6.05
N PRO A 61 -31.71 11.59 6.58
CA PRO A 61 -31.49 12.66 7.55
C PRO A 61 -31.15 12.06 8.91
N GLY A 62 -29.91 12.26 9.38
CA GLY A 62 -29.50 11.72 10.69
C GLY A 62 -28.03 11.83 11.12
N SER A 63 -27.21 12.68 10.52
CA SER A 63 -25.80 12.79 10.92
C SER A 63 -25.29 14.22 11.00
N LEU A 64 -26.04 15.13 11.64
CA LEU A 64 -25.52 16.44 12.03
C LEU A 64 -26.08 16.82 13.40
N SER A 65 -25.37 16.38 14.44
CA SER A 65 -25.43 16.98 15.77
C SER A 65 -24.00 17.26 16.20
N TYR A 66 -23.48 18.39 15.72
CA TYR A 66 -22.23 18.98 16.17
C TYR A 66 -22.58 19.97 17.28
N SER A 67 -22.42 19.54 18.54
CA SER A 67 -22.41 20.45 19.69
C SER A 67 -20.96 20.80 19.98
N SER A 68 -20.57 22.02 19.59
CA SER A 68 -19.30 22.63 19.95
C SER A 68 -19.32 23.03 21.43
N SER A 69 -18.49 22.38 22.25
CA SER A 69 -17.97 22.99 23.47
C SER A 69 -16.46 22.85 23.49
N THR A 70 -15.81 23.96 23.17
CA THR A 70 -14.38 24.22 23.21
C THR A 70 -13.81 24.10 24.62
N THR A 71 -12.83 23.21 24.81
CA THR A 71 -11.62 23.45 25.61
C THR A 71 -10.46 22.64 25.04
N ASP A 72 -9.47 23.39 24.57
CA ASP A 72 -8.14 23.08 24.02
C ASP A 72 -7.50 21.68 24.24
N SER A 73 -6.82 21.22 23.18
CA SER A 73 -5.64 20.32 23.22
C SER A 73 -5.83 18.80 23.25
N ALA A 74 -6.76 18.25 22.46
CA ALA A 74 -6.69 16.84 22.02
C ALA A 74 -6.58 16.78 20.48
N LEU A 75 -5.50 17.39 19.98
CA LEU A 75 -4.95 17.15 18.64
C LEU A 75 -4.38 15.72 18.60
N TYR A 76 -4.51 15.04 17.47
CA TYR A 76 -4.09 13.65 17.15
C TYR A 76 -5.12 12.53 17.38
N ALA A 77 -6.16 12.48 16.53
CA ALA A 77 -6.53 11.32 15.69
C ALA A 77 -7.85 11.58 14.94
N PRO A 78 -8.03 11.04 13.73
CA PRO A 78 -8.87 9.84 13.67
C PRO A 78 -8.12 8.62 13.14
N ASN A 79 -8.23 7.52 13.90
CA ASN A 79 -7.98 6.17 13.41
C ASN A 79 -8.91 5.88 12.22
N GLN A 80 -8.34 5.56 11.06
CA GLN A 80 -9.03 4.74 10.07
C GLN A 80 -8.18 3.51 9.77
N LEU A 81 -8.50 2.45 10.51
CA LEU A 81 -8.18 1.06 10.21
C LEU A 81 -9.17 0.60 9.13
N ASP A 82 -8.68 0.15 7.98
CA ASP A 82 -9.46 -0.68 7.06
C ASP A 82 -9.03 -2.16 7.21
N THR A 83 -9.98 -3.03 6.88
CA THR A 83 -10.17 -4.43 7.29
C THR A 83 -9.07 -5.46 6.93
N ASP A 84 -7.92 -5.04 6.38
CA ASP A 84 -6.78 -5.91 6.04
C ASP A 84 -5.51 -5.67 6.89
N GLY A 85 -5.52 -4.66 7.76
CA GLY A 85 -4.41 -4.35 8.66
C GLY A 85 -3.23 -3.61 8.03
N THR A 86 -3.32 -3.19 6.75
CA THR A 86 -2.30 -2.35 6.10
C THR A 86 -2.86 -0.94 5.81
N ALA A 87 -2.36 0.06 6.53
CA ALA A 87 -2.80 1.46 6.37
C ALA A 87 -2.45 2.05 4.98
N TYR A 88 -1.60 1.38 4.21
CA TYR A 88 -1.01 1.87 2.97
C TYR A 88 -0.90 0.76 1.92
N ILE A 89 -1.06 1.12 0.65
CA ILE A 89 -0.92 0.18 -0.47
C ILE A 89 0.36 0.43 -1.28
N TRP A 90 0.83 -0.62 -1.95
CA TRP A 90 1.90 -0.50 -2.92
C TRP A 90 1.49 0.36 -4.12
N PRO A 91 2.34 1.30 -4.58
CA PRO A 91 1.94 2.30 -5.57
C PRO A 91 1.88 1.77 -7.01
N VAL A 92 2.50 0.61 -7.32
CA VAL A 92 2.50 0.02 -8.68
C VAL A 92 2.18 -1.48 -8.62
N PRO A 93 0.89 -1.86 -8.54
CA PRO A 93 0.47 -3.24 -8.34
C PRO A 93 0.97 -4.26 -9.38
N SER A 94 1.36 -3.81 -10.57
CA SER A 94 1.92 -4.67 -11.63
C SER A 94 3.42 -4.97 -11.48
N ILE A 95 4.13 -4.30 -10.56
CA ILE A 95 5.57 -4.45 -10.39
C ILE A 95 5.91 -4.71 -8.93
N SER A 96 6.40 -5.91 -8.62
CA SER A 96 6.85 -6.29 -7.28
C SER A 96 8.34 -6.04 -7.03
N ARG A 97 9.13 -5.82 -8.08
CA ARG A 97 10.59 -5.71 -7.99
C ARG A 97 11.04 -4.31 -7.60
N VAL A 98 11.73 -4.21 -6.46
CA VAL A 98 12.55 -3.06 -6.08
C VAL A 98 13.90 -3.17 -6.78
N SER A 99 14.19 -2.25 -7.71
CA SER A 99 15.45 -2.17 -8.45
C SER A 99 16.56 -1.47 -7.68
N SER A 100 16.22 -0.52 -6.81
CA SER A 100 17.16 0.19 -5.93
C SER A 100 16.52 0.43 -4.57
N SER A 101 17.24 0.13 -3.49
CA SER A 101 16.77 0.29 -2.11
C SER A 101 17.04 1.70 -1.56
N PHE A 102 16.37 2.04 -0.47
CA PHE A 102 16.63 3.25 0.31
C PHE A 102 17.99 3.18 1.01
N GLY A 103 18.69 4.32 1.13
CA GLY A 103 19.96 4.45 1.84
C GLY A 103 21.18 4.65 0.94
N ASN A 104 22.37 4.43 1.48
CA ASN A 104 23.63 4.65 0.78
C ASN A 104 23.79 3.67 -0.40
N ARG A 105 24.13 4.21 -1.58
CA ARG A 105 24.46 3.47 -2.79
C ARG A 105 25.74 4.00 -3.43
N ASP A 106 26.46 3.11 -4.10
CA ASP A 106 27.61 3.46 -4.92
C ASP A 106 27.26 3.22 -6.40
N LEU A 107 27.12 4.32 -7.15
CA LEU A 107 26.85 4.31 -8.59
C LEU A 107 28.00 4.96 -9.36
N GLY A 108 29.24 4.79 -8.87
CA GLY A 108 30.43 5.54 -9.32
C GLY A 108 30.73 6.74 -8.41
N GLY A 109 30.32 6.65 -7.15
CA GLY A 109 30.32 7.70 -6.13
C GLY A 109 29.25 7.43 -5.07
N ILE A 110 29.54 7.80 -3.81
CA ILE A 110 28.61 7.60 -2.68
C ILE A 110 27.44 8.59 -2.82
N GLU A 111 26.24 8.06 -3.02
CA GLU A 111 24.98 8.81 -3.05
C GLU A 111 24.01 8.25 -2.00
N TYR A 112 23.25 9.13 -1.33
CA TYR A 112 22.17 8.72 -0.44
C TYR A 112 20.84 8.69 -1.18
N HIS A 113 20.27 7.51 -1.38
CA HIS A 113 18.99 7.32 -2.03
C HIS A 113 17.83 7.54 -1.05
N LYS A 114 17.02 8.56 -1.30
CA LYS A 114 15.95 9.02 -0.40
C LYS A 114 14.63 8.23 -0.53
N GLY A 115 14.56 7.25 -1.42
CA GLY A 115 13.38 6.44 -1.68
C GLY A 115 13.75 5.03 -2.14
N ILE A 116 12.83 4.36 -2.82
CA ILE A 116 13.06 3.11 -3.54
C ILE A 116 12.76 3.31 -5.02
N ASP A 117 13.47 2.56 -5.87
CA ASP A 117 13.18 2.51 -7.30
C ASP A 117 12.46 1.20 -7.61
N ILE A 118 11.33 1.29 -8.32
CA ILE A 118 10.47 0.16 -8.67
C ILE A 118 10.50 -0.03 -10.19
N ALA A 119 11.06 -1.15 -10.64
CA ALA A 119 11.22 -1.47 -12.07
C ALA A 119 11.45 -2.96 -12.35
N ASN A 120 10.93 -3.42 -13.49
CA ASN A 120 11.04 -4.80 -13.98
C ASN A 120 11.43 -4.90 -15.46
N GLY A 121 12.46 -4.15 -15.87
CA GLY A 121 12.87 -4.02 -17.27
C GLY A 121 11.98 -3.01 -18.02
N ALA A 122 12.56 -2.32 -19.02
CA ALA A 122 11.94 -1.16 -19.65
C ALA A 122 10.50 -1.45 -20.15
N GLU A 123 10.31 -2.47 -20.99
CA GLU A 123 9.00 -2.80 -21.58
C GLU A 123 7.90 -3.11 -20.54
N LYS A 124 8.26 -3.69 -19.40
CA LYS A 124 7.31 -4.05 -18.33
C LYS A 124 7.11 -2.90 -17.33
N THR A 125 7.89 -1.84 -17.43
CA THR A 125 7.91 -0.73 -16.46
C THR A 125 7.28 0.54 -17.04
N GLU A 126 7.54 0.83 -18.31
CA GLU A 126 6.99 2.01 -18.98
C GLU A 126 5.46 2.02 -18.92
N LEU A 127 4.90 3.21 -18.67
CA LEU A 127 3.47 3.49 -18.69
C LEU A 127 2.62 2.64 -17.73
N GLN A 128 3.24 1.91 -16.80
CA GLN A 128 2.50 1.20 -15.77
C GLN A 128 1.76 2.22 -14.87
N PRO A 129 0.51 1.92 -14.49
CA PRO A 129 -0.30 2.82 -13.68
C PRO A 129 0.26 2.96 -12.27
N ILE A 130 0.19 4.17 -11.73
CA ILE A 130 0.63 4.52 -10.38
C ILE A 130 -0.57 4.97 -9.57
N TYR A 131 -0.68 4.44 -8.36
CA TYR A 131 -1.79 4.68 -7.45
C TYR A 131 -1.32 5.33 -6.16
N ALA A 132 -2.18 6.16 -5.56
CA ALA A 132 -1.91 6.79 -4.27
C ALA A 132 -1.83 5.73 -3.16
N MET A 133 -0.74 5.75 -2.38
CA MET A 133 -0.53 4.78 -1.28
C MET A 133 -1.58 4.90 -0.17
N ALA A 134 -2.15 6.08 0.02
CA ALA A 134 -3.16 6.42 1.01
C ALA A 134 -3.95 7.64 0.54
N SER A 135 -5.09 7.91 1.19
CA SER A 135 -5.85 9.13 0.98
C SER A 135 -5.06 10.36 1.41
N GLY A 136 -5.27 11.50 0.77
CA GLY A 136 -4.53 12.72 1.07
C GLY A 136 -4.84 13.86 0.12
N VAL A 137 -4.06 14.94 0.21
CA VAL A 137 -4.15 16.11 -0.65
C VAL A 137 -2.90 16.22 -1.51
N VAL A 138 -3.07 16.37 -2.82
CA VAL A 138 -1.96 16.58 -3.75
C VAL A 138 -1.37 17.97 -3.50
N THR A 139 -0.14 18.04 -3.01
CA THR A 139 0.56 19.31 -2.73
C THR A 139 1.43 19.76 -3.90
N LEU A 140 1.76 18.85 -4.81
CA LEU A 140 2.44 19.15 -6.08
C LEU A 140 2.06 18.10 -7.13
N ALA A 141 1.71 18.55 -8.33
CA ALA A 141 1.64 17.72 -9.55
C ALA A 141 2.30 18.50 -10.69
N GLY A 142 3.52 18.14 -11.08
CA GLY A 142 4.28 18.88 -12.09
C GLY A 142 5.77 18.56 -12.10
N ALA A 143 6.59 19.48 -12.61
CA ALA A 143 8.03 19.29 -12.72
C ALA A 143 8.76 19.61 -11.41
N ALA A 144 9.72 18.78 -11.01
CA ALA A 144 10.66 19.04 -9.93
C ALA A 144 12.08 18.59 -10.30
N SER A 145 13.07 19.37 -9.88
CA SER A 145 14.48 19.09 -10.14
C SER A 145 14.88 17.70 -9.58
N GLY A 146 15.58 16.91 -10.40
CA GLY A 146 15.95 15.52 -10.09
C GLY A 146 14.87 14.49 -10.42
N TYR A 147 13.60 14.78 -10.13
CA TYR A 147 12.47 13.84 -10.32
C TYR A 147 11.89 13.86 -11.73
N GLY A 148 12.13 14.93 -12.52
CA GLY A 148 11.38 15.15 -13.75
C GLY A 148 9.93 15.50 -13.39
N GLN A 149 8.96 14.78 -13.95
CA GLN A 149 7.57 14.91 -13.53
C GLN A 149 7.34 14.15 -12.21
N VAL A 150 6.61 14.77 -11.29
CA VAL A 150 6.44 14.30 -9.92
C VAL A 150 5.06 14.63 -9.38
N ILE A 151 4.59 13.78 -8.46
CA ILE A 151 3.42 14.05 -7.62
C ILE A 151 3.83 13.94 -6.15
N TYR A 152 3.42 14.90 -5.33
CA TYR A 152 3.52 14.85 -3.86
C TYR A 152 2.12 14.80 -3.26
N ILE A 153 1.89 13.90 -2.31
CA ILE A 153 0.62 13.79 -1.58
C ILE A 153 0.91 13.92 -0.08
N ASP A 154 0.25 14.89 0.56
CA ASP A 154 0.21 15.02 2.01
C ASP A 154 -0.93 14.17 2.57
N HIS A 155 -0.59 13.22 3.45
CA HIS A 155 -1.53 12.29 4.08
C HIS A 155 -1.95 12.75 5.48
N GLY A 156 -1.51 13.93 5.92
CA GLY A 156 -1.63 14.40 7.30
C GLY A 156 -0.56 13.80 8.22
N ASN A 157 -0.55 14.22 9.48
CA ASN A 157 0.40 13.77 10.51
C ASN A 157 1.89 13.87 10.08
N ASN A 158 2.23 14.87 9.27
CA ASN A 158 3.56 15.06 8.68
C ASN A 158 4.06 13.88 7.83
N LEU A 159 3.15 13.11 7.23
CA LEU A 159 3.46 12.02 6.31
C LEU A 159 3.21 12.46 4.86
N VAL A 160 4.25 12.41 4.04
CA VAL A 160 4.18 12.79 2.62
C VAL A 160 4.71 11.65 1.76
N SER A 161 3.99 11.32 0.68
CA SER A 161 4.48 10.42 -0.36
C SER A 161 4.85 11.17 -1.63
N LYS A 162 5.91 10.73 -2.31
CA LYS A 162 6.45 11.34 -3.53
C LYS A 162 6.61 10.27 -4.61
N TYR A 163 6.11 10.58 -5.81
CA TYR A 163 6.10 9.69 -6.98
C TYR A 163 6.83 10.39 -8.12
N GLY A 164 8.05 9.97 -8.45
CA GLY A 164 8.91 10.60 -9.45
C GLY A 164 9.07 9.82 -10.74
N HIS A 165 9.69 10.47 -11.74
CA HIS A 165 9.92 9.95 -13.09
C HIS A 165 8.61 9.57 -13.81
N LEU A 166 7.60 10.41 -13.62
CA LEU A 166 6.26 10.19 -14.15
C LEU A 166 6.18 10.54 -15.65
N GLU A 167 5.12 10.05 -16.30
CA GLU A 167 4.68 10.58 -17.59
C GLU A 167 4.25 12.06 -17.45
N ALA A 168 4.26 12.80 -18.57
CA ALA A 168 3.79 14.19 -18.59
C ALA A 168 2.28 14.29 -18.31
N LEU A 169 1.49 13.32 -18.77
CA LEU A 169 0.06 13.26 -18.50
C LEU A 169 -0.18 12.70 -17.08
N MET A 170 -0.72 13.54 -16.20
CA MET A 170 -1.13 13.17 -14.85
C MET A 170 -2.65 13.12 -14.75
N TYR A 171 -3.18 12.31 -13.84
CA TYR A 171 -4.63 12.17 -13.62
C TYR A 171 -5.14 13.03 -12.45
N VAL A 172 -4.25 13.81 -11.83
CA VAL A 172 -4.55 14.70 -10.70
C VAL A 172 -3.77 16.02 -10.82
N ASN A 173 -4.26 17.05 -10.16
CA ASN A 173 -3.68 18.39 -10.07
C ASN A 173 -3.34 18.74 -8.61
N THR A 174 -2.46 19.72 -8.43
CA THR A 174 -2.22 20.33 -7.11
C THR A 174 -3.54 20.86 -6.53
N GLY A 175 -3.82 20.49 -5.29
CA GLY A 175 -5.05 20.82 -4.57
C GLY A 175 -6.11 19.71 -4.59
N ASP A 176 -5.98 18.70 -5.46
CA ASP A 176 -6.92 17.60 -5.51
C ASP A 176 -6.85 16.74 -4.25
N VAL A 177 -8.01 16.32 -3.76
CA VAL A 177 -8.13 15.28 -2.73
C VAL A 177 -8.15 13.93 -3.42
N VAL A 178 -7.28 13.02 -3.00
CA VAL A 178 -7.19 11.67 -3.54
C VAL A 178 -7.56 10.64 -2.49
N SER A 179 -8.15 9.53 -2.93
CA SER A 179 -8.39 8.35 -2.09
C SER A 179 -7.23 7.35 -2.20
N LYS A 180 -7.01 6.54 -1.17
CA LYS A 180 -6.14 5.35 -1.24
C LYS A 180 -6.51 4.50 -2.47
N GLY A 181 -5.51 4.11 -3.27
CA GLY A 181 -5.76 3.31 -4.48
C GLY A 181 -6.30 4.09 -5.67
N GLN A 182 -6.44 5.42 -5.57
CA GLN A 182 -6.79 6.23 -6.73
C GLN A 182 -5.65 6.27 -7.73
N LEU A 183 -5.95 6.11 -9.02
CA LEU A 183 -5.02 6.30 -10.12
C LEU A 183 -4.59 7.77 -10.18
N ILE A 184 -3.28 8.04 -10.09
CA ILE A 184 -2.74 9.41 -10.05
C ILE A 184 -1.84 9.73 -11.23
N ALA A 185 -1.11 8.75 -11.76
CA ALA A 185 -0.20 8.94 -12.89
C ALA A 185 0.17 7.61 -13.54
N ARG A 186 1.11 7.68 -14.48
CA ARG A 186 1.83 6.54 -15.06
C ARG A 186 3.32 6.74 -14.96
N ILE A 187 4.07 5.65 -14.93
CA ILE A 187 5.54 5.69 -15.04
C ILE A 187 5.92 6.28 -16.40
N GLY A 188 6.92 7.16 -16.41
CA GLY A 188 7.44 7.78 -17.62
C GLY A 188 7.93 6.76 -18.64
N LYS A 189 7.81 7.13 -19.93
CA LYS A 189 8.39 6.38 -21.03
C LYS A 189 9.85 6.78 -21.21
N GLY A 190 10.77 5.82 -21.33
CA GLY A 190 12.20 6.08 -21.46
C GLY A 190 12.84 6.70 -20.20
N ILE A 191 13.81 7.59 -20.41
CA ILE A 191 14.50 8.32 -19.33
C ILE A 191 13.75 9.64 -19.08
N VAL A 192 13.23 9.81 -17.86
CA VAL A 192 12.58 11.05 -17.41
C VAL A 192 13.30 11.58 -16.17
N GLY A 193 13.70 12.86 -16.18
CA GLY A 193 14.48 13.44 -15.08
C GLY A 193 15.88 12.85 -14.96
N ARG A 194 16.44 12.82 -13.74
CA ARG A 194 17.74 12.19 -13.47
C ARG A 194 17.53 10.69 -13.23
N SER A 195 17.56 9.91 -14.31
CA SER A 195 17.31 8.47 -14.28
C SER A 195 18.23 7.73 -15.26
N THR A 196 18.46 6.43 -15.02
CA THR A 196 19.19 5.54 -15.93
C THR A 196 18.26 4.72 -16.84
N GLY A 197 16.95 4.79 -16.64
CA GLY A 197 15.93 4.08 -17.42
C GLY A 197 14.54 4.12 -16.77
N PRO A 198 13.49 3.57 -17.40
CA PRO A 198 12.14 3.60 -16.85
C PRO A 198 12.04 2.95 -15.47
N HIS A 199 11.57 3.72 -14.49
CA HIS A 199 11.26 3.25 -13.13
C HIS A 199 10.34 4.27 -12.43
N LEU A 200 9.63 3.83 -11.39
CA LEU A 200 9.07 4.74 -10.41
C LEU A 200 10.10 4.97 -9.31
N HIS A 201 10.48 6.23 -9.07
CA HIS A 201 11.11 6.60 -7.81
C HIS A 201 10.02 6.92 -6.79
N PHE A 202 9.92 6.11 -5.74
CA PHE A 202 8.93 6.25 -4.69
C PHE A 202 9.59 6.59 -3.35
N GLN A 203 9.19 7.70 -2.75
CA GLN A 203 9.75 8.18 -1.50
C GLN A 203 8.63 8.48 -0.49
N ILE A 204 8.93 8.23 0.79
CA ILE A 204 8.10 8.63 1.91
C ILE A 204 8.91 9.57 2.80
N GLU A 205 8.29 10.65 3.24
CA GLU A 205 8.81 11.53 4.28
C GLU A 205 7.91 11.48 5.50
N SER A 206 8.51 11.30 6.68
CA SER A 206 7.85 11.41 7.97
C SER A 206 8.51 12.51 8.78
N SER A 207 7.72 13.47 9.27
CA SER A 207 8.22 14.65 9.99
C SER A 207 9.32 15.40 9.22
N GLY A 208 9.14 15.52 7.90
CA GLY A 208 10.05 16.23 6.98
C GLY A 208 11.36 15.49 6.67
N LYS A 209 11.52 14.23 7.10
CA LYS A 209 12.73 13.42 6.82
C LYS A 209 12.39 12.23 5.93
N PRO A 210 13.21 11.90 4.91
CA PRO A 210 13.05 10.67 4.15
C PRO A 210 13.19 9.44 5.05
N VAL A 211 12.26 8.50 4.92
CA VAL A 211 12.23 7.20 5.62
C VAL A 211 12.15 6.07 4.61
N ASN A 212 12.50 4.85 5.02
CA ASN A 212 12.44 3.70 4.13
C ASN A 212 10.98 3.38 3.75
N PRO A 213 10.58 3.48 2.47
CA PRO A 213 9.21 3.22 2.05
C PRO A 213 8.73 1.78 2.34
N LEU A 214 9.66 0.83 2.42
CA LEU A 214 9.35 -0.57 2.75
C LEU A 214 8.93 -0.79 4.20
N ASP A 215 9.01 0.24 5.05
CA ASP A 215 8.43 0.19 6.41
C ASP A 215 6.93 0.53 6.39
N TYR A 216 6.41 1.04 5.27
CA TYR A 216 5.02 1.51 5.12
C TYR A 216 4.23 0.69 4.10
N VAL A 217 4.83 0.36 2.96
CA VAL A 217 4.18 -0.37 1.87
C VAL A 217 4.96 -1.63 1.51
N GLN A 218 4.24 -2.62 1.02
CA GLN A 218 4.79 -3.94 0.74
C GLN A 218 4.43 -4.35 -0.69
N PRO A 219 5.38 -4.80 -1.54
CA PRO A 219 5.10 -5.17 -2.92
C PRO A 219 3.98 -6.23 -3.04
N PRO A 220 3.17 -6.23 -4.10
CA PRO A 220 2.11 -7.21 -4.32
C PRO A 220 2.63 -8.63 -4.15
N GLY A 221 1.88 -9.41 -3.37
CA GLY A 221 2.23 -10.77 -2.97
C GLY A 221 3.28 -10.87 -1.86
N THR A 222 3.72 -9.76 -1.25
CA THR A 222 4.47 -9.82 0.01
C THR A 222 3.59 -9.91 1.26
N SER A 223 2.26 -9.80 1.12
CA SER A 223 1.27 -10.25 2.09
C SER A 223 0.66 -11.58 1.64
N LEU A 224 0.54 -12.51 2.59
CA LEU A 224 -0.39 -13.63 2.46
C LEU A 224 -1.80 -13.05 2.31
N ASP A 225 -2.63 -13.64 1.45
CA ASP A 225 -4.08 -13.40 1.39
C ASP A 225 -4.60 -13.27 2.85
N PRO A 226 -5.31 -12.18 3.24
CA PRO A 226 -5.79 -12.02 4.62
C PRO A 226 -6.75 -13.16 4.95
N GLY A 227 -6.21 -14.22 5.54
CA GLY A 227 -6.79 -15.55 5.60
C GLY A 227 -5.98 -16.48 6.51
N GLU A 228 -6.36 -17.76 6.55
CA GLU A 228 -5.99 -18.81 7.51
C GLU A 228 -4.55 -18.79 8.08
N TYR A 229 -3.57 -18.37 7.29
CA TYR A 229 -2.13 -18.40 7.59
C TYR A 229 -1.48 -17.02 7.82
N SER A 230 -2.27 -15.97 8.09
CA SER A 230 -1.75 -14.70 8.61
C SER A 230 -1.31 -14.82 10.08
N TYR A 231 -0.58 -13.83 10.59
CA TYR A 231 -0.08 -13.88 11.96
C TYR A 231 -1.21 -14.02 13.00
N LYS A 232 -0.99 -14.94 13.95
CA LYS A 232 -1.75 -15.13 15.18
C LYS A 232 -0.74 -15.41 16.31
N PRO A 233 -0.91 -14.84 17.51
CA PRO A 233 0.06 -15.01 18.58
C PRO A 233 0.19 -16.48 19.00
N LEU A 234 1.41 -16.93 19.28
CA LEU A 234 1.64 -18.25 19.85
C LEU A 234 1.13 -18.37 21.29
N ASN A 235 0.48 -19.48 21.62
CA ASN A 235 0.24 -19.90 22.99
C ASN A 235 1.50 -20.58 23.54
N ILE A 236 2.46 -19.74 23.94
CA ILE A 236 3.80 -20.19 24.38
C ILE A 236 3.75 -21.22 25.50
N PRO A 237 2.94 -21.07 26.58
CA PRO A 237 2.89 -22.07 27.65
C PRO A 237 2.54 -23.48 27.16
N VAL A 238 1.52 -23.62 26.30
CA VAL A 238 1.08 -24.93 25.82
C VAL A 238 2.10 -25.54 24.85
N LEU A 239 2.65 -24.72 23.95
CA LEU A 239 3.67 -25.18 23.01
C LEU A 239 4.97 -25.58 23.71
N LEU A 240 5.34 -24.86 24.77
CA LEU A 240 6.50 -25.19 25.59
C LEU A 240 6.34 -26.57 26.25
N ASP A 241 5.16 -26.87 26.80
CA ASP A 241 4.86 -28.20 27.36
C ASP A 241 4.94 -29.30 26.29
N TYR A 242 4.33 -29.06 25.12
CA TYR A 242 4.37 -29.99 23.99
C TYR A 242 5.82 -30.30 23.53
N LEU A 243 6.64 -29.27 23.36
CA LEU A 243 8.03 -29.42 22.89
C LEU A 243 8.93 -30.07 23.96
N LYS A 244 8.73 -29.75 25.25
CA LYS A 244 9.46 -30.37 26.36
C LYS A 244 9.15 -31.85 26.52
N LYS A 245 7.89 -32.27 26.38
CA LYS A 245 7.51 -33.70 26.38
C LYS A 245 8.21 -34.50 25.29
N ARG A 246 8.56 -33.85 24.18
CA ARG A 246 9.32 -34.41 23.06
C ARG A 246 10.83 -34.26 23.21
N LYS A 247 11.31 -33.64 24.30
CA LYS A 247 12.72 -33.29 24.52
C LYS A 247 13.29 -32.50 23.33
N SER A 248 12.49 -31.59 22.77
CA SER A 248 12.90 -30.82 21.60
C SER A 248 13.81 -29.67 21.98
N ALA A 249 14.87 -29.45 21.18
CA ALA A 249 15.77 -28.32 21.31
C ALA A 249 15.09 -26.96 21.02
N LEU A 250 13.88 -26.95 20.45
CA LEU A 250 13.05 -25.75 20.31
C LEU A 250 12.25 -25.42 21.59
N GLY A 251 12.29 -26.27 22.61
CA GLY A 251 11.50 -26.18 23.85
C GLY A 251 11.94 -25.11 24.86
N TYR A 252 12.40 -23.96 24.39
CA TYR A 252 12.80 -22.82 25.21
C TYR A 252 11.91 -21.61 24.91
N VAL A 253 11.54 -20.88 25.96
CA VAL A 253 10.67 -19.67 25.84
C VAL A 253 11.31 -18.62 24.94
N GLU A 254 12.62 -18.41 25.07
CA GLU A 254 13.41 -17.50 24.23
C GLU A 254 13.26 -17.84 22.73
N THR A 255 13.40 -19.12 22.39
CA THR A 255 13.26 -19.64 21.02
C THR A 255 11.87 -19.41 20.45
N LEU A 256 10.81 -19.71 21.23
CA LEU A 256 9.44 -19.49 20.80
C LEU A 256 9.11 -18.00 20.63
N ASN A 257 9.62 -17.14 21.52
CA ASN A 257 9.49 -15.69 21.38
C ASN A 257 10.18 -15.16 20.12
N MET A 258 11.36 -15.67 19.78
CA MET A 258 12.07 -15.31 18.54
C MET A 258 11.25 -15.68 17.29
N ILE A 259 10.61 -16.85 17.30
CA ILE A 259 9.76 -17.31 16.20
C ILE A 259 8.50 -16.45 16.09
N ASP A 260 7.82 -16.19 17.21
CA ASP A 260 6.61 -15.35 17.27
C ASP A 260 6.89 -13.92 16.78
N ARG A 261 8.01 -13.32 17.18
CA ARG A 261 8.44 -11.98 16.69
C ARG A 261 8.70 -11.97 15.19
N ALA A 262 9.43 -12.96 14.67
CA ALA A 262 9.71 -13.06 13.24
C ALA A 262 8.42 -13.24 12.42
N ALA A 263 7.50 -14.06 12.90
CA ALA A 263 6.19 -14.29 12.32
C ALA A 263 5.33 -13.01 12.31
N LYS A 264 5.28 -12.31 13.44
CA LYS A 264 4.59 -11.02 13.59
C LYS A 264 5.13 -9.98 12.63
N LEU A 265 6.45 -9.86 12.52
CA LEU A 265 7.13 -8.93 11.61
C LEU A 265 6.76 -9.15 10.15
N LYS A 266 6.46 -10.40 9.77
CA LYS A 266 6.15 -10.80 8.40
C LYS A 266 4.68 -11.08 8.14
N ASN A 267 3.82 -10.92 9.14
CA ASN A 267 2.41 -11.29 9.09
C ASN A 267 2.19 -12.75 8.61
N VAL A 268 3.02 -13.67 9.09
CA VAL A 268 2.92 -15.11 8.80
C VAL A 268 2.46 -15.84 10.05
N ASP A 269 1.65 -16.89 9.90
CA ASP A 269 1.25 -17.76 11.00
C ASP A 269 2.48 -18.45 11.64
N PRO A 270 2.81 -18.16 12.92
CA PRO A 270 3.95 -18.81 13.58
C PRO A 270 3.74 -20.32 13.80
N TYR A 271 2.49 -20.81 13.82
CA TYR A 271 2.22 -22.25 13.86
C TYR A 271 2.64 -22.94 12.56
N LEU A 272 2.55 -22.24 11.42
CA LEU A 272 3.04 -22.77 10.13
C LEU A 272 4.57 -22.85 10.11
N LEU A 273 5.26 -21.85 10.67
CA LEU A 273 6.72 -21.91 10.83
C LEU A 273 7.13 -23.11 11.69
N LEU A 274 6.47 -23.33 12.83
CA LEU A 274 6.73 -24.50 13.69
C LEU A 274 6.35 -25.83 13.03
N ALA A 275 5.32 -25.85 12.18
CA ALA A 275 4.94 -27.05 11.45
C ALA A 275 6.00 -27.46 10.42
N ILE A 276 6.61 -26.48 9.76
CA ILE A 276 7.74 -26.71 8.85
C ILE A 276 8.95 -27.26 9.62
N THR A 277 9.29 -26.72 10.80
CA THR A 277 10.39 -27.29 11.59
C THR A 277 10.08 -28.71 12.06
N GLY A 278 8.83 -28.99 12.44
CA GLY A 278 8.36 -30.33 12.75
C GLY A 278 8.54 -31.28 11.57
N GLN A 279 8.23 -30.86 10.35
CA GLN A 279 8.38 -31.69 9.16
C GLN A 279 9.85 -31.87 8.73
N GLU A 280 10.66 -30.81 8.77
CA GLU A 280 12.05 -30.82 8.32
C GLU A 280 12.98 -31.54 9.30
N GLN A 281 12.71 -31.37 10.59
CA GLN A 281 13.66 -31.70 11.65
C GLN A 281 13.04 -32.56 12.75
N SER A 282 11.76 -32.95 12.63
CA SER A 282 11.05 -33.75 13.64
C SER A 282 11.21 -33.19 15.06
N PHE A 283 11.29 -31.86 15.18
CA PHE A 283 11.56 -31.15 16.43
C PHE A 283 12.86 -31.61 17.14
N VAL A 284 13.99 -31.68 16.41
CA VAL A 284 15.34 -32.10 16.85
C VAL A 284 15.49 -32.30 18.36
N PRO A 285 15.81 -33.52 18.81
CA PRO A 285 16.04 -33.79 20.23
C PRO A 285 17.19 -32.97 20.81
N GLU A 286 17.05 -32.49 22.05
CA GLU A 286 18.09 -31.80 22.81
C GLU A 286 19.38 -32.62 22.95
N SER A 287 19.27 -33.95 22.92
CA SER A 287 20.41 -34.87 23.01
C SER A 287 21.23 -34.97 21.72
N ASN A 288 20.85 -34.28 20.63
CA ASN A 288 21.61 -34.29 19.40
C ASN A 288 22.91 -33.46 19.56
N ASN A 289 24.05 -34.01 19.13
CA ASN A 289 25.36 -33.35 19.22
C ASN A 289 25.41 -31.98 18.51
N HIS A 290 24.51 -31.73 17.57
CA HIS A 290 24.37 -30.49 16.80
C HIS A 290 23.09 -29.70 17.13
N ALA A 291 22.39 -30.04 18.23
CA ALA A 291 21.12 -29.42 18.59
C ALA A 291 21.19 -27.88 18.65
N SER A 292 22.27 -27.34 19.23
CA SER A 292 22.49 -25.89 19.38
C SER A 292 22.71 -25.17 18.04
N GLU A 293 23.22 -25.86 17.03
CA GLU A 293 23.40 -25.33 15.68
C GLU A 293 22.11 -25.48 14.86
N ILE A 294 21.41 -26.61 15.00
CA ILE A 294 20.18 -26.87 14.26
C ILE A 294 19.05 -25.93 14.72
N VAL A 295 18.94 -25.61 16.02
CA VAL A 295 17.95 -24.66 16.55
C VAL A 295 18.11 -23.24 15.97
N LYS A 296 19.31 -22.88 15.53
CA LYS A 296 19.55 -21.60 14.86
C LYS A 296 18.99 -21.56 13.44
N ASN A 297 18.80 -22.72 12.80
CA ASN A 297 18.24 -22.82 11.44
C ASN A 297 17.39 -24.10 11.23
N PRO A 298 16.29 -24.28 11.99
CA PRO A 298 15.49 -25.51 11.95
C PRO A 298 14.61 -25.62 10.69
N TRP A 299 14.48 -24.54 9.91
CA TRP A 299 13.75 -24.51 8.64
C TRP A 299 14.58 -25.00 7.45
N ASN A 300 15.87 -25.32 7.67
CA ASN A 300 16.81 -25.61 6.60
C ASN A 300 16.76 -24.55 5.49
N VAL A 301 16.74 -23.26 5.88
CA VAL A 301 16.54 -22.14 4.95
C VAL A 301 17.50 -22.30 3.75
N PHE A 302 16.91 -22.45 2.57
CA PHE A 302 17.59 -22.91 1.34
C PHE A 302 18.91 -22.14 1.10
N GLY A 303 20.01 -22.89 0.95
CA GLY A 303 21.33 -22.32 0.64
C GLY A 303 22.12 -21.73 1.83
N CYS A 304 21.56 -21.69 3.04
CA CYS A 304 22.27 -21.17 4.22
C CYS A 304 23.41 -22.10 4.66
N TRP A 305 23.17 -23.41 4.64
CA TRP A 305 24.21 -24.41 4.93
C TRP A 305 25.24 -24.49 3.79
N CYS A 306 24.80 -24.42 2.54
CA CYS A 306 25.68 -24.42 1.36
C CYS A 306 26.63 -23.21 1.29
N LYS A 307 26.29 -22.10 1.96
CA LYS A 307 27.12 -20.88 2.06
C LYS A 307 27.80 -20.71 3.43
N GLY A 308 27.76 -21.71 4.29
CA GLY A 308 28.36 -21.67 5.64
C GLY A 308 27.69 -20.68 6.62
N LYS A 309 26.52 -20.12 6.27
CA LYS A 309 25.80 -19.13 7.09
C LYS A 309 24.79 -19.75 8.07
N GLY A 310 24.40 -21.01 7.89
CA GLY A 310 23.38 -21.68 8.70
C GLY A 310 23.65 -21.64 10.21
N ALA A 311 24.89 -21.88 10.63
CA ALA A 311 25.29 -21.88 12.03
C ALA A 311 25.56 -20.48 12.63
N THR A 312 25.64 -19.44 11.78
CA THR A 312 25.96 -18.05 12.19
C THR A 312 24.72 -17.19 12.42
N LEU A 313 23.54 -17.64 11.99
CA LEU A 313 22.28 -16.92 12.18
C LEU A 313 21.73 -17.12 13.59
N THR A 314 20.94 -16.16 14.07
CA THR A 314 20.05 -16.39 15.20
C THR A 314 18.77 -17.09 14.73
N THR A 315 18.04 -17.74 15.64
CA THR A 315 16.74 -18.35 15.33
C THR A 315 15.74 -17.32 14.79
N GLU A 316 15.74 -16.09 15.32
CA GLU A 316 14.87 -15.01 14.82
C GLU A 316 15.20 -14.62 13.38
N GLN A 317 16.49 -14.53 13.04
CA GLN A 317 16.93 -14.23 11.68
C GLN A 317 16.53 -15.34 10.71
N SER A 318 16.75 -16.61 11.07
CA SER A 318 16.38 -17.74 10.21
C SER A 318 14.87 -17.89 10.08
N ALA A 319 14.11 -17.69 11.16
CA ALA A 319 12.64 -17.65 11.14
C ALA A 319 12.13 -16.53 10.22
N THR A 320 12.76 -15.36 10.24
CA THR A 320 12.42 -14.23 9.37
C THR A 320 12.63 -14.58 7.90
N ILE A 321 13.72 -15.27 7.56
CA ILE A 321 13.98 -15.70 6.18
C ILE A 321 12.98 -16.80 5.78
N ALA A 322 12.68 -17.75 6.66
CA ALA A 322 11.67 -18.77 6.40
C ALA A 322 10.29 -18.16 6.12
N ALA A 323 9.88 -17.17 6.92
CA ALA A 323 8.64 -16.43 6.71
C ALA A 323 8.64 -15.67 5.36
N GLN A 324 9.76 -15.05 4.98
CA GLN A 324 9.91 -14.45 3.65
C GLN A 324 9.79 -15.48 2.52
N THR A 325 10.32 -16.69 2.70
CA THR A 325 10.17 -17.78 1.72
C THR A 325 8.70 -18.21 1.60
N ILE A 326 7.98 -18.37 2.71
CA ILE A 326 6.53 -18.68 2.68
C ILE A 326 5.78 -17.63 1.88
N ILE A 327 6.00 -16.35 2.17
CA ILE A 327 5.42 -15.21 1.45
C ILE A 327 5.78 -15.22 -0.04
N LYS A 328 7.03 -15.54 -0.38
CA LYS A 328 7.45 -15.63 -1.78
C LYS A 328 6.66 -16.73 -2.50
N LEU A 329 6.56 -17.91 -1.89
CA LEU A 329 6.01 -19.11 -2.51
C LEU A 329 4.48 -19.13 -2.50
N SER A 330 3.82 -18.42 -1.59
CA SER A 330 2.36 -18.33 -1.52
C SER A 330 1.70 -17.60 -2.68
N GLN A 331 2.48 -16.83 -3.45
CA GLN A 331 1.98 -15.98 -4.53
C GLN A 331 1.59 -16.81 -5.75
N ASP A 332 0.76 -16.23 -6.63
CA ASP A 332 0.27 -16.85 -7.87
C ASP A 332 -0.43 -18.20 -7.67
N ARG A 333 -0.92 -18.46 -6.44
CA ARG A 333 -1.64 -19.68 -6.09
C ARG A 333 -2.93 -19.78 -6.91
N PRO A 334 -3.15 -20.87 -7.66
CA PRO A 334 -4.40 -21.08 -8.36
C PRO A 334 -5.60 -21.11 -7.41
N ASN A 335 -6.73 -20.56 -7.84
CA ASN A 335 -7.97 -20.59 -7.06
C ASN A 335 -8.34 -22.03 -6.69
N GLY A 336 -8.70 -22.25 -5.43
CA GLY A 336 -9.06 -23.57 -4.90
C GLY A 336 -7.89 -24.52 -4.65
N ARG A 337 -6.65 -24.16 -4.98
CA ARG A 337 -5.48 -24.96 -4.63
C ARG A 337 -5.12 -24.77 -3.17
N ASP A 338 -4.76 -25.85 -2.48
CA ASP A 338 -4.36 -25.78 -1.09
C ASP A 338 -3.11 -24.91 -0.89
N PHE A 339 -3.10 -24.15 0.20
CA PHE A 339 -2.03 -23.22 0.52
C PHE A 339 -0.69 -23.92 0.77
N ILE A 340 -0.65 -24.91 1.66
CA ILE A 340 0.59 -25.60 2.06
C ILE A 340 1.09 -26.48 0.92
N GLU A 341 0.19 -27.11 0.18
CA GLU A 341 0.53 -27.84 -1.05
C GLU A 341 1.27 -26.92 -2.04
N TRP A 342 0.72 -25.73 -2.28
CA TRP A 342 1.28 -24.76 -3.22
C TRP A 342 2.71 -24.32 -2.88
N LEU A 343 3.06 -24.24 -1.59
CA LEU A 343 4.43 -23.90 -1.16
C LEU A 343 5.48 -24.92 -1.66
N SER A 344 5.08 -26.17 -1.90
CA SER A 344 5.97 -27.24 -2.38
C SER A 344 5.62 -27.74 -3.78
N ALA A 345 4.70 -27.06 -4.46
CA ALA A 345 4.24 -27.46 -5.77
C ALA A 345 5.33 -27.27 -6.83
N MET A 346 5.63 -28.33 -7.59
CA MET A 346 6.66 -28.30 -8.63
C MET A 346 6.32 -27.36 -9.80
N ASP A 347 5.04 -27.08 -9.97
CA ASP A 347 4.50 -26.15 -10.96
C ASP A 347 4.33 -24.72 -10.40
N ASN A 348 4.82 -24.45 -9.19
CA ASN A 348 4.87 -23.08 -8.66
C ASN A 348 5.97 -22.28 -9.37
N PRO A 349 5.62 -21.19 -10.10
CA PRO A 349 6.58 -20.42 -10.89
C PRO A 349 7.63 -19.70 -10.03
N ARG A 350 7.46 -19.65 -8.71
CA ARG A 350 8.37 -19.01 -7.75
C ARG A 350 9.35 -19.98 -7.10
N GLY A 351 9.32 -21.23 -7.52
CA GLY A 351 10.07 -22.34 -6.96
C GLY A 351 9.23 -23.15 -5.98
N TYR A 352 9.87 -24.05 -5.25
CA TYR A 352 9.22 -24.93 -4.28
C TYR A 352 10.07 -24.98 -3.01
N TYR A 353 9.40 -25.16 -1.87
CA TYR A 353 10.06 -25.23 -0.56
C TYR A 353 10.88 -26.51 -0.41
N ALA A 354 10.34 -27.65 -0.86
CA ALA A 354 10.94 -28.97 -0.73
C ALA A 354 10.75 -29.79 -2.01
N GLU A 355 11.73 -30.62 -2.36
CA GLU A 355 11.68 -31.49 -3.55
C GLU A 355 10.72 -32.68 -3.37
N HIS A 356 10.45 -33.07 -2.13
CA HIS A 356 9.59 -34.22 -1.84
C HIS A 356 8.10 -33.88 -2.04
N ARG A 357 7.45 -34.52 -3.03
CA ARG A 357 6.05 -34.24 -3.43
C ARG A 357 5.02 -34.39 -2.30
N GLY A 358 5.31 -35.18 -1.26
CA GLY A 358 4.42 -35.38 -0.11
C GLY A 358 4.74 -34.49 1.10
N TRP A 359 5.70 -33.56 0.99
CA TRP A 359 6.16 -32.73 2.11
C TRP A 359 5.00 -31.95 2.79
N TRP A 360 4.14 -31.34 1.98
CA TRP A 360 3.02 -30.53 2.47
C TRP A 360 2.03 -31.31 3.34
N ILE A 361 1.91 -32.63 3.16
CA ILE A 361 1.02 -33.49 3.96
C ILE A 361 1.48 -33.49 5.42
N GLY A 362 2.79 -33.60 5.63
CA GLY A 362 3.38 -33.60 6.95
C GLY A 362 3.30 -32.22 7.63
N VAL A 363 3.61 -31.16 6.87
CA VAL A 363 3.44 -29.78 7.36
C VAL A 363 1.99 -29.51 7.74
N ARG A 364 1.01 -29.91 6.92
CA ARG A 364 -0.42 -29.73 7.24
C ARG A 364 -0.83 -30.48 8.51
N LYS A 365 -0.33 -31.70 8.71
CA LYS A 365 -0.59 -32.48 9.95
C LYS A 365 -0.03 -31.78 11.18
N PHE A 366 1.21 -31.30 11.12
CA PHE A 366 1.80 -30.56 12.23
C PHE A 366 1.11 -29.22 12.47
N HIS A 367 0.78 -28.48 11.42
CA HIS A 367 0.09 -27.19 11.53
C HIS A 367 -1.25 -27.37 12.24
N LYS A 368 -2.10 -28.30 11.77
CA LYS A 368 -3.38 -28.62 12.41
C LYS A 368 -3.19 -28.97 13.89
N LEU A 369 -2.27 -29.88 14.20
CA LEU A 369 -1.99 -30.29 15.58
C LEU A 369 -1.58 -29.11 16.46
N LEU A 370 -0.64 -28.28 15.99
CA LEU A 370 -0.10 -27.17 16.78
C LEU A 370 -1.12 -26.04 16.93
N SER A 371 -1.93 -25.77 15.90
CA SER A 371 -3.02 -24.80 15.95
C SER A 371 -4.14 -25.24 16.90
N GLU A 372 -4.49 -26.53 16.93
CA GLU A 372 -5.46 -27.09 17.90
C GLU A 372 -4.94 -27.07 19.35
N LEU A 373 -3.62 -27.20 19.54
CA LEU A 373 -3.00 -27.05 20.86
C LEU A 373 -2.96 -25.58 21.32
N GLY A 374 -2.84 -24.65 20.37
CA GLY A 374 -2.57 -23.24 20.66
C GLY A 374 -3.78 -22.32 20.67
N GLY A 375 -4.82 -22.64 19.90
CA GLY A 375 -6.12 -21.97 19.93
C GLY A 375 -6.98 -22.44 21.08
#